data_AF-A0A957UKQ6-F1
#
_entry.id   AF-A0A957UKQ6-F1
#
_cell.length_a   1.000
_cell.length_b   1.000
_cell.length_c   1.000
_cell.angle_alpha   90.00
_cell.angle_beta   90.00
_cell.angle_gamma   90.00
#
_symmetry.space_group_name_H-M   'P 1'
#
loop_
_entity.id
_entity.type
_entity.pdbx_description
1 polymer ?
#
loop_
_entity_poly.entity_id
_entity_poly.type
_entity_poly.pdbx_seq_one_letter_code
_entity_poly.pdbx_strand_id
1 'polypeptide(L)'
;MNQISPTQWTQYEEQGYLHLGRVLDDQQLHALQQRIDEIMLGTAPLDYDRMLMQLDSTTGNYKDMPPQSKGHKGATLNYRKIQDLEL
;
A
#
# COMPACT_ATOMS: atom_id res chain seq x y z
N MET A 1 13.00 14.99 -9.31
CA MET A 1 13.52 13.94 -8.41
C MET A 1 14.79 14.45 -7.77
N ASN A 2 14.85 14.48 -6.44
CA ASN A 2 16.07 14.87 -5.73
C ASN A 2 17.13 13.78 -5.97
N GLN A 3 18.30 14.17 -6.48
CA GLN A 3 19.41 13.24 -6.65
C GLN A 3 20.01 12.92 -5.26
N ILE A 4 20.21 11.63 -5.00
CA ILE A 4 20.88 11.15 -3.79
C ILE A 4 22.37 11.43 -3.92
N SER A 5 22.93 12.19 -2.97
CA SER A 5 24.37 12.50 -2.96
C SER A 5 25.22 11.29 -2.55
N PRO A 6 26.53 11.26 -2.88
CA PRO A 6 27.43 10.21 -2.43
C PRO A 6 27.46 10.03 -0.91
N THR A 7 27.42 11.12 -0.14
CA THR A 7 27.37 11.07 1.33
C THR A 7 26.08 10.42 1.85
N GLN A 8 24.95 10.70 1.22
CA GLN A 8 23.69 10.05 1.56
C GLN A 8 23.67 8.56 1.20
N TRP A 9 24.35 8.17 0.12
CA TRP A 9 24.57 6.77 -0.20
C TRP A 9 25.41 6.06 0.86
N THR A 10 26.53 6.64 1.27
CA THR A 10 27.35 6.10 2.36
C THR A 10 26.53 5.96 3.66
N GLN A 11 25.72 6.97 3.99
CA GLN A 11 24.83 6.89 5.16
C GLN A 11 23.84 5.72 5.06
N TYR A 12 23.21 5.52 3.90
CA TYR A 12 22.31 4.40 3.68
C TYR A 12 23.02 3.05 3.86
N GLU A 13 24.23 2.90 3.32
CA GLU A 13 25.03 1.68 3.44
C GLU A 13 25.41 1.39 4.90
N GLU A 14 25.79 2.42 5.67
CA GLU A 14 26.18 2.28 7.07
C GLU A 14 24.99 2.04 8.01
N GLN A 15 23.84 2.69 7.75
CA GLN A 15 22.69 2.70 8.65
C GLN A 15 21.59 1.72 8.25
N GLY A 16 21.61 1.22 7.02
CA GLY A 16 20.57 0.37 6.43
C GLY A 16 19.29 1.11 6.04
N TYR A 17 19.22 2.43 6.21
CA TYR A 17 18.12 3.28 5.78
C TYR A 17 18.59 4.73 5.57
N LEU A 18 17.81 5.51 4.82
CA LEU A 18 18.04 6.93 4.61
C LEU A 18 16.72 7.70 4.65
N HIS A 19 16.66 8.75 5.45
CA HIS A 19 15.50 9.63 5.50
C HIS A 19 15.57 10.65 4.36
N LEU A 20 14.67 10.53 3.38
CA LEU A 20 14.63 11.40 2.18
C LEU A 20 13.88 12.72 2.40
N GLY A 21 13.25 12.92 3.56
CA GLY A 21 12.34 14.03 3.78
C GLY A 21 11.06 13.88 2.96
N ARG A 22 10.51 15.02 2.53
CA ARG A 22 9.25 15.05 1.75
C ARG A 22 9.53 14.67 0.30
N VAL A 23 9.06 13.49 -0.09
CA VAL A 23 9.21 12.96 -1.46
C VAL A 23 7.98 13.15 -2.35
N LEU A 24 6.84 13.48 -1.75
CA LEU A 24 5.57 13.80 -2.41
C LEU A 24 4.99 15.09 -1.84
N ASP A 25 4.34 15.89 -2.68
CA ASP A 25 3.50 16.97 -2.20
C ASP A 25 2.16 16.45 -1.63
N ASP A 26 1.37 17.32 -1.01
CA ASP A 26 0.12 16.93 -0.32
C ASP A 26 -0.93 16.47 -1.33
N GLN A 27 -0.92 17.03 -2.53
CA GLN A 27 -1.85 16.64 -3.59
C GLN A 27 -1.54 15.24 -4.11
N GLN A 28 -0.26 14.92 -4.32
CA GLN A 28 0.20 13.59 -4.72
C GLN A 28 -0.08 12.54 -3.65
N LEU A 29 0.17 12.86 -2.38
CA LEU A 29 -0.16 11.96 -1.27
C LEU A 29 -1.66 11.71 -1.18
N HIS A 30 -2.47 12.78 -1.28
CA HIS A 30 -3.92 12.67 -1.24
C HIS A 30 -4.47 11.83 -2.41
N ALA A 31 -3.92 12.01 -3.62
CA ALA A 31 -4.31 11.20 -4.77
C ALA A 31 -4.05 9.71 -4.57
N LEU A 32 -2.92 9.33 -3.95
CA LEU A 32 -2.63 7.93 -3.61
C LEU A 32 -3.60 7.39 -2.56
N GLN A 33 -3.92 8.18 -1.53
CA GLN A 33 -4.87 7.81 -0.49
C GLN A 33 -6.28 7.60 -1.05
N GLN A 34 -6.77 8.57 -1.84
CA GLN A 34 -8.07 8.45 -2.49
C GLN A 34 -8.12 7.21 -3.40
N ARG A 35 -7.05 6.97 -4.17
CA ARG A 35 -7.01 5.83 -5.08
C ARG A 35 -7.09 4.50 -4.34
N ILE A 36 -6.37 4.34 -3.23
CA ILE A 36 -6.41 3.10 -2.46
C ILE A 36 -7.76 2.94 -1.74
N ASP A 37 -8.37 4.02 -1.26
CA ASP A 37 -9.71 4.00 -0.66
C ASP A 37 -10.76 3.53 -1.68
N GLU A 38 -10.75 4.06 -2.91
CA GLU A 38 -11.64 3.63 -3.98
C GLU A 38 -11.47 2.13 -4.30
N ILE A 39 -10.23 1.64 -4.31
CA ILE A 39 -9.92 0.22 -4.52
C ILE A 39 -10.50 -0.62 -3.38
N MET A 40 -10.21 -0.26 -2.13
CA MET A 40 -10.65 -0.98 -0.93
C MET A 40 -12.17 -0.95 -0.75
N LEU A 41 -12.82 0.16 -1.09
CA LEU A 41 -14.27 0.32 -1.02
C LEU A 41 -15.03 -0.32 -2.19
N GLY A 42 -14.32 -0.80 -3.23
CA GLY A 42 -14.95 -1.47 -4.37
C GLY A 42 -15.53 -0.50 -5.41
N THR A 43 -15.13 0.78 -5.39
CA THR A 43 -15.67 1.82 -6.29
C THR A 43 -14.76 2.11 -7.47
N ALA A 44 -13.50 1.63 -7.42
CA ALA A 44 -12.58 1.73 -8.53
C ALA A 44 -13.03 0.86 -9.72
N PRO A 45 -12.84 1.33 -10.98
CA PRO A 45 -13.16 0.54 -12.17
C PRO A 45 -12.05 -0.48 -12.47
N LEU A 46 -11.94 -1.51 -11.63
CA LEU A 46 -10.97 -2.60 -11.76
C LEU A 46 -11.66 -3.94 -11.89
N ASP A 47 -10.98 -4.90 -12.52
CA ASP A 47 -11.33 -6.30 -12.41
C ASP A 47 -10.86 -6.82 -11.04
N TYR A 48 -11.78 -6.98 -10.10
CA TYR A 48 -11.44 -7.45 -8.76
C TYR A 48 -11.19 -8.97 -8.72
N ASP A 49 -11.68 -9.72 -9.71
CA ASP A 49 -11.55 -11.18 -9.74
C ASP A 49 -10.12 -11.64 -10.02
N ARG A 50 -9.30 -10.79 -10.68
CA ARG A 50 -7.85 -11.03 -10.82
C ARG A 50 -7.06 -10.69 -9.55
N MET A 51 -7.54 -9.76 -8.73
CA MET A 51 -6.78 -9.20 -7.61
C MET A 51 -6.80 -10.13 -6.39
N LEU A 52 -5.62 -10.33 -5.77
CA LEU A 52 -5.51 -11.05 -4.50
C LEU A 52 -5.69 -10.09 -3.33
N MET A 53 -6.75 -10.27 -2.55
CA MET A 53 -7.11 -9.38 -1.44
C MET A 53 -7.17 -10.13 -0.10
N GLN A 54 -6.76 -9.45 0.97
CA GLN A 54 -6.79 -9.98 2.33
C GLN A 54 -7.27 -8.90 3.30
N LEU A 55 -8.35 -9.19 4.03
CA LEU A 55 -8.77 -8.37 5.16
C LEU A 55 -7.78 -8.51 6.32
N ASP A 56 -7.70 -7.48 7.15
CA ASP A 56 -6.94 -7.54 8.38
C ASP A 56 -7.67 -8.35 9.46
N SER A 57 -6.96 -8.67 10.53
CA SER A 57 -7.54 -9.29 11.72
C SER A 57 -8.52 -8.32 12.41
N THR A 58 -9.66 -8.84 12.85
CA THR A 58 -10.61 -8.07 13.68
C THR A 58 -10.18 -7.97 15.15
N THR A 59 -9.21 -8.78 15.56
CA THR A 59 -8.67 -8.83 16.94
C THR A 59 -7.29 -8.17 17.05
N GLY A 60 -6.66 -7.82 15.92
CA GLY A 60 -5.27 -7.37 15.85
C GLY A 60 -4.24 -8.50 15.97
N ASN A 61 -4.66 -9.74 16.26
CA ASN A 61 -3.75 -10.89 16.27
C ASN A 61 -3.54 -11.42 14.84
N TYR A 62 -2.28 -11.53 14.43
CA TYR A 62 -1.88 -12.02 13.11
C TYR A 62 -2.43 -13.42 12.79
N LYS A 63 -2.61 -14.27 13.81
CA LYS A 63 -3.11 -15.64 13.61
C LYS A 63 -4.58 -15.70 13.21
N ASP A 64 -5.34 -14.65 13.51
CA ASP A 64 -6.78 -14.58 13.24
C ASP A 64 -7.08 -13.94 11.88
N MET A 65 -6.04 -13.64 11.10
CA MET A 65 -6.18 -12.98 9.81
C MET A 65 -6.89 -13.90 8.80
N PRO A 66 -7.95 -13.40 8.12
CA PRO A 66 -8.57 -14.15 7.04
C PRO A 66 -7.57 -14.52 5.94
N PRO A 67 -7.79 -15.62 5.21
CA PRO A 67 -6.89 -16.02 4.13
C PRO A 67 -6.88 -15.00 3.00
N GLN A 68 -5.72 -14.79 2.39
CA GLN A 68 -5.60 -14.04 1.15
C GLN A 68 -6.24 -14.87 0.01
N SER A 69 -7.15 -14.27 -0.75
CA SER A 69 -7.81 -14.93 -1.87
C SER A 69 -8.24 -13.91 -2.93
N LYS A 70 -8.56 -14.39 -4.14
CA LYS A 70 -9.00 -13.54 -5.24
C LYS A 70 -10.37 -12.92 -4.96
N GLY A 71 -10.62 -11.73 -5.50
CA GLY A 71 -11.91 -11.04 -5.40
C GLY A 71 -12.01 -10.08 -4.21
N HIS A 72 -12.89 -9.10 -4.35
CA HIS A 72 -13.22 -8.13 -3.30
C HIS A 72 -13.90 -8.82 -2.10
N LYS A 73 -13.61 -8.34 -0.88
CA LYS A 73 -14.07 -8.94 0.39
C LYS A 73 -15.06 -8.04 1.13
N GLY A 74 -15.63 -7.05 0.46
CA GLY A 74 -16.57 -6.07 1.00
C GLY A 74 -15.97 -4.67 1.12
N ALA A 75 -16.86 -3.67 1.14
CA ALA A 75 -16.49 -2.27 1.19
C ALA A 75 -16.00 -1.89 2.60
N THR A 76 -14.68 -1.86 2.78
CA THR A 76 -14.01 -1.52 4.03
C THR A 76 -12.59 -1.06 3.76
N LEU A 77 -12.00 -0.26 4.64
CA LEU A 77 -10.59 0.15 4.56
C LEU A 77 -9.66 -0.82 5.31
N ASN A 78 -10.22 -1.87 5.94
CA ASN A 78 -9.47 -2.85 6.72
C ASN A 78 -8.86 -3.97 5.85
N TYR A 79 -8.31 -3.62 4.69
CA TYR A 79 -7.49 -4.55 3.90
C TYR A 79 -6.04 -4.41 4.30
N ARG A 80 -5.40 -5.53 4.64
CA ARG A 80 -3.99 -5.55 5.04
C ARG A 80 -3.05 -5.79 3.86
N LYS A 81 -3.55 -6.43 2.80
CA LYS A 81 -2.76 -6.85 1.64
C LYS A 81 -3.64 -6.89 0.40
N ILE A 82 -3.15 -6.25 -0.65
CA ILE A 82 -3.71 -6.27 -2.00
C ILE A 82 -2.53 -6.52 -2.93
N GLN A 83 -2.65 -7.48 -3.84
CA GLN A 83 -1.66 -7.80 -4.86
C GLN A 83 -2.33 -7.87 -6.23
N ASP A 84 -1.50 -7.90 -7.26
CA ASP A 84 -1.89 -7.99 -8.67
C ASP A 84 -2.69 -6.73 -9.11
N LEU A 85 -2.23 -5.54 -8.68
CA LEU A 85 -2.82 -4.23 -9.01
C LEU A 85 -2.39 -3.71 -10.40
N GLU A 86 -1.36 -4.32 -10.99
CA GLU A 86 -0.89 -4.00 -12.32
C GLU A 86 -1.92 -4.35 -13.41
N LEU A 87 -1.83 -3.66 -14.55
CA LEU A 87 -2.68 -3.86 -15.72
C LEU A 87 -2.29 -5.12 -16.49
#